data_AF-A0A1L7CE37-F1
#
_entry.id   AF-A0A1L7CE37-F1
#
_cell.length_a   1.000
_cell.length_b   1.000
_cell.length_c   1.000
_cell.angle_alpha   90.00
_cell.angle_beta   90.00
_cell.angle_gamma   90.00
#
_symmetry.space_group_name_H-M   'P 1'
#
loop_
_entity.id
_entity.type
_entity.pdbx_description
1 polymer ?
#
loop_
_entity_poly.entity_id
_entity_poly.type
_entity_poly.pdbx_seq_one_letter_code
_entity_poly.pdbx_strand_id
1 'polypeptide(L)'
;MSRTDEYGIERVSKDEPGFIDKLRDKHQWFDHLMLMQERYATMGGNQYSAGITYFSVLSVFPILMLVFAAAGFVLAARPEDLANLQQLISDNLSGEVGNQVNEIVDTAIHQRGAVAGIGAATALWSGLSWMNHLRYGVSKIWKYDPTGGNFVLNKLRDLVALISLLVALIIAFGVTAIGSSGLTEHLIELAHLQDVPGIEWISRLVAIVVGLLANYIVFFWLLVSLPRGTVPKKSAAQAAIIGAVAFELFKQLGSVFFSSALKNPAGATFGPIIGVMVLLFFIWRILLYCSAWAATTKQSLAEAQLPAPEPAVIQIRQDVAAPAATPKAGAFVGLGAALGAGLAVLGLSQRNK
;
A
#
# COMPACT_ATOMS: atom_id res chain seq x y z
N MET A 1 0.69 -44.14 2.26
CA MET A 1 0.15 -42.80 1.94
C MET A 1 0.01 -42.07 3.26
N SER A 2 0.93 -41.15 3.59
CA SER A 2 0.89 -40.43 4.86
C SER A 2 -0.38 -39.58 4.94
N ARG A 3 -1.07 -39.63 6.08
CA ARG A 3 -2.30 -38.87 6.35
C ARG A 3 -1.95 -37.54 7.01
N THR A 4 -1.03 -36.80 6.41
CA THR A 4 -0.54 -35.52 6.93
C THR A 4 -1.46 -34.38 6.47
N ASP A 5 -1.93 -33.55 7.40
CA ASP A 5 -2.69 -32.33 7.11
C ASP A 5 -1.77 -31.19 6.60
N GLU A 6 -2.35 -30.02 6.29
CA GLU A 6 -1.61 -28.83 5.82
C GLU A 6 -0.58 -28.31 6.86
N TYR A 7 -0.66 -28.77 8.11
CA TYR A 7 0.26 -28.46 9.20
C TYR A 7 1.29 -29.58 9.47
N GLY A 8 1.31 -30.64 8.65
CA GLY A 8 2.22 -31.77 8.79
C GLY A 8 1.86 -32.72 9.94
N ILE A 9 0.65 -32.64 10.49
CA ILE A 9 0.17 -33.52 11.56
C ILE A 9 -0.44 -34.76 10.91
N GLU A 10 0.07 -35.94 11.27
CA GLU A 10 -0.51 -37.21 10.83
C GLU A 10 -1.81 -37.47 11.59
N ARG A 11 -2.96 -37.28 10.93
CA ARG A 11 -4.30 -37.43 11.53
C ARG A 11 -5.00 -38.70 11.06
N VAL A 12 -5.76 -39.32 11.97
CA VAL A 12 -6.42 -40.61 11.74
C VAL A 12 -7.58 -40.50 10.73
N SER A 13 -8.27 -39.36 10.66
CA SER A 13 -9.29 -39.02 9.64
C SER A 13 -8.95 -37.70 8.94
N LYS A 14 -9.23 -37.61 7.62
CA LYS A 14 -9.31 -36.30 6.94
C LYS A 14 -10.56 -35.62 7.48
N ASP A 15 -10.42 -34.42 8.05
CA ASP A 15 -11.58 -33.60 8.41
C ASP A 15 -12.45 -33.40 7.15
N GLU A 16 -13.77 -33.52 7.27
CA GLU A 16 -14.63 -33.17 6.14
C GLU A 16 -14.39 -31.70 5.79
N PRO A 17 -14.08 -31.37 4.52
CA PRO A 17 -13.81 -30.00 4.15
C PRO A 17 -15.01 -29.13 4.52
N GLY A 18 -14.73 -27.99 5.15
CA GLY A 18 -15.76 -27.03 5.53
C GLY A 18 -16.57 -26.60 4.31
N PHE A 19 -17.74 -26.00 4.53
CA PHE A 19 -18.58 -25.49 3.43
C PHE A 19 -17.81 -24.53 2.51
N ILE A 20 -16.91 -23.72 3.07
CA ILE A 20 -16.05 -22.78 2.34
C ILE A 20 -15.01 -23.53 1.51
N ASP A 21 -14.37 -24.58 2.06
CA ASP A 21 -13.35 -25.36 1.34
C ASP A 21 -13.98 -26.13 0.17
N LYS A 22 -15.17 -26.68 0.36
CA LYS A 22 -15.96 -27.30 -0.73
C LYS A 22 -16.27 -26.30 -1.85
N LEU A 23 -16.54 -25.04 -1.52
CA LEU A 23 -16.78 -23.98 -2.52
C LEU A 23 -15.50 -23.56 -3.25
N ARG A 24 -14.37 -23.51 -2.54
CA ARG A 24 -13.04 -23.22 -3.14
C ARG A 24 -12.63 -24.30 -4.12
N ASP A 25 -12.80 -25.57 -3.76
CA ASP A 25 -12.50 -26.71 -4.63
C ASP A 25 -13.37 -26.71 -5.90
N LYS A 26 -14.64 -26.30 -5.77
CA LYS A 26 -15.60 -26.31 -6.88
C LYS A 26 -15.42 -25.13 -7.85
N HIS A 27 -15.03 -23.95 -7.35
CA HIS A 27 -15.00 -22.71 -8.13
C HIS A 27 -13.62 -22.04 -8.08
N GLN A 28 -12.81 -22.25 -9.13
CA GLN A 28 -11.46 -21.66 -9.23
C GLN A 28 -11.42 -20.13 -9.10
N TRP A 29 -12.47 -19.43 -9.56
CA TRP A 29 -12.56 -17.97 -9.41
C TRP A 29 -12.76 -17.55 -7.95
N PHE A 30 -13.50 -18.35 -7.18
CA PHE A 30 -13.78 -18.09 -5.77
C PHE A 30 -12.55 -18.39 -4.92
N ASP A 31 -11.85 -19.48 -5.22
CA ASP A 31 -10.56 -19.78 -4.58
C ASP A 31 -9.54 -18.67 -4.83
N HIS A 32 -9.40 -18.20 -6.08
CA HIS A 32 -8.50 -17.08 -6.39
C HIS A 32 -8.86 -15.80 -5.62
N LEU A 33 -10.15 -15.48 -5.50
CA LEU A 33 -10.61 -14.32 -4.74
C LEU A 33 -10.32 -14.47 -3.24
N MET A 34 -10.52 -15.66 -2.68
CA MET A 34 -10.22 -15.96 -1.27
C MET A 34 -8.72 -15.89 -1.00
N LEU A 35 -7.89 -16.49 -1.85
CA LEU A 35 -6.42 -16.41 -1.76
C LEU A 35 -5.93 -14.96 -1.85
N MET A 36 -6.53 -14.17 -2.74
CA MET A 36 -6.23 -12.75 -2.86
C MET A 36 -6.57 -11.99 -1.58
N GLN A 37 -7.76 -12.24 -1.02
CA GLN A 37 -8.20 -11.61 0.23
C GLN A 37 -7.32 -12.00 1.42
N GLU A 38 -6.97 -13.28 1.53
CA GLU A 38 -6.09 -13.81 2.56
C GLU A 38 -4.68 -13.19 2.44
N ARG A 39 -4.12 -13.15 1.23
CA ARG A 39 -2.82 -12.49 1.00
C ARG A 39 -2.88 -11.00 1.38
N TYR A 40 -3.93 -10.29 0.98
CA TYR A 40 -4.10 -8.87 1.32
C TYR A 40 -4.17 -8.66 2.85
N ALA A 41 -4.94 -9.49 3.56
CA ALA A 41 -5.10 -9.40 5.01
C ALA A 41 -3.80 -9.76 5.75
N THR A 42 -3.19 -10.91 5.43
CA THR A 42 -1.98 -11.42 6.09
C THR A 42 -0.77 -10.52 5.85
N MET A 43 -0.67 -9.90 4.67
CA MET A 43 0.41 -8.95 4.37
C MET A 43 0.08 -7.52 4.82
N GLY A 44 -0.98 -7.29 5.59
CA GLY A 44 -1.28 -5.98 6.20
C GLY A 44 -1.70 -4.89 5.20
N GLY A 45 -2.42 -5.26 4.14
CA GLY A 45 -2.81 -4.33 3.07
C GLY A 45 -3.55 -3.08 3.55
N ASN A 46 -4.42 -3.22 4.55
CA ASN A 46 -5.14 -2.08 5.15
C ASN A 46 -4.21 -1.14 5.92
N GLN A 47 -3.20 -1.67 6.61
CA GLN A 47 -2.23 -0.86 7.35
C GLN A 47 -1.32 -0.11 6.37
N TYR A 48 -0.89 -0.76 5.28
CA TYR A 48 -0.11 -0.09 4.24
C TYR A 48 -0.92 0.95 3.48
N SER A 49 -2.19 0.70 3.14
CA SER A 49 -3.03 1.71 2.49
C SER A 49 -3.23 2.94 3.39
N ALA A 50 -3.43 2.74 4.69
CA ALA A 50 -3.49 3.83 5.67
C ALA A 50 -2.16 4.60 5.78
N GLY A 51 -1.04 3.88 5.86
CA GLY A 51 0.30 4.49 5.92
C GLY A 51 0.62 5.30 4.67
N ILE A 52 0.38 4.75 3.48
CA ILE A 52 0.59 5.46 2.20
C ILE A 52 -0.30 6.71 2.13
N THR A 53 -1.53 6.64 2.62
CA THR A 53 -2.44 7.79 2.70
C THR A 53 -1.87 8.91 3.56
N TYR A 54 -1.37 8.58 4.74
CA TYR A 54 -0.71 9.55 5.63
C TYR A 54 0.46 10.26 4.93
N PHE A 55 1.37 9.50 4.30
CA PHE A 55 2.50 10.08 3.56
C PHE A 55 2.04 10.87 2.33
N SER A 56 0.94 10.48 1.69
CA SER A 56 0.37 11.20 0.54
C SER A 56 -0.09 12.58 0.95
N VAL A 57 -0.83 12.69 2.07
CA VAL A 57 -1.32 13.96 2.61
C VAL A 57 -0.15 14.86 3.02
N LEU A 58 0.87 14.31 3.69
CA LEU A 58 2.08 15.07 4.02
C LEU A 58 2.82 15.57 2.77
N SER A 59 2.74 14.84 1.65
CA SER A 59 3.36 15.23 0.38
C SER A 59 2.59 16.33 -0.36
N VAL A 60 1.34 16.61 0.01
CA VAL A 60 0.55 17.68 -0.62
C VAL A 60 1.20 19.04 -0.39
N PHE A 61 1.67 19.35 0.82
CA PHE A 61 2.23 20.68 1.12
C PHE A 61 3.48 21.00 0.28
N PRO A 62 4.52 20.14 0.20
CA PRO A 62 5.67 20.44 -0.64
C PRO A 62 5.34 20.49 -2.14
N ILE A 63 4.41 19.65 -2.61
CA ILE A 63 3.96 19.69 -4.01
C ILE A 63 3.25 21.02 -4.30
N LEU A 64 2.37 21.48 -3.40
CA LEU A 64 1.72 22.78 -3.52
C LEU A 64 2.74 23.93 -3.51
N MET A 65 3.77 23.87 -2.65
CA MET A 65 4.85 24.86 -2.67
C MET A 65 5.57 24.89 -4.02
N LEU A 66 5.82 23.72 -4.64
CA LEU A 66 6.45 23.65 -5.95
C LEU A 66 5.55 24.22 -7.05
N VAL A 67 4.25 23.92 -7.02
CA VAL A 67 3.26 24.48 -7.94
C VAL A 67 3.17 25.99 -7.79
N PHE A 68 3.13 26.49 -6.55
CA PHE A 68 3.09 27.92 -6.23
C PHE A 68 4.36 28.64 -6.70
N ALA A 69 5.54 28.04 -6.48
CA ALA A 69 6.80 28.57 -6.98
C ALA A 69 6.84 28.60 -8.51
N ALA A 70 6.41 27.52 -9.17
CA ALA A 70 6.32 27.45 -10.62
C ALA A 70 5.38 28.53 -11.18
N ALA A 71 4.20 28.70 -10.58
CA ALA A 71 3.28 29.78 -10.92
C ALA A 71 3.94 31.16 -10.72
N GLY A 72 4.61 31.38 -9.59
CA GLY A 72 5.34 32.62 -9.31
C GLY A 72 6.43 32.93 -10.35
N PHE A 73 7.14 31.92 -10.87
CA PHE A 73 8.09 32.10 -11.97
C PHE A 73 7.42 32.43 -13.30
N VAL A 74 6.30 31.78 -13.62
CA VAL A 74 5.55 32.02 -14.87
C VAL A 74 4.92 33.41 -14.85
N LEU A 75 4.28 33.80 -13.75
CA LEU A 75 3.64 35.11 -13.59
C LEU A 75 4.70 36.24 -13.53
N ALA A 76 5.84 36.01 -12.87
CA ALA A 76 6.95 36.97 -12.90
C ALA A 76 7.50 37.23 -14.31
N ALA A 77 7.40 36.25 -15.21
CA ALA A 77 7.82 36.37 -16.59
C ALA A 77 6.75 37.06 -17.49
N ARG A 78 5.51 37.22 -17.00
CA ARG A 78 4.37 37.76 -17.76
C ARG A 78 3.60 38.80 -16.93
N PRO A 79 4.12 40.03 -16.82
CA PRO A 79 3.50 41.09 -16.01
C PRO A 79 2.11 41.51 -16.50
N GLU A 80 1.79 41.38 -17.79
CA GLU A 80 0.44 41.66 -18.30
C GLU A 80 -0.59 40.61 -17.83
N ASP A 81 -0.24 39.32 -17.85
CA ASP A 81 -1.09 38.24 -17.32
C ASP A 81 -1.32 38.41 -15.82
N LEU A 82 -0.31 38.86 -15.08
CA LEU A 82 -0.39 39.15 -13.65
C LEU A 82 -1.41 40.27 -13.35
N ALA A 83 -1.31 41.39 -14.08
CA ALA A 83 -2.22 42.53 -13.88
C ALA A 83 -3.67 42.13 -14.18
N ASN A 84 -3.90 41.38 -15.26
CA ASN A 84 -5.22 40.85 -15.61
C ASN A 84 -5.76 39.91 -14.52
N LEU A 85 -4.90 39.06 -13.95
CA LEU A 85 -5.28 38.09 -12.91
C LEU A 85 -5.62 38.78 -11.59
N GLN A 86 -4.83 39.80 -11.18
CA GLN A 86 -5.12 40.63 -10.01
C GLN A 86 -6.42 41.43 -10.18
N GLN A 87 -6.65 41.98 -11.37
CA GLN A 87 -7.89 42.69 -11.70
C GLN A 87 -9.10 41.73 -11.65
N LEU A 88 -8.97 40.53 -12.20
CA LEU A 88 -10.01 39.50 -12.14
C LEU A 88 -10.33 39.11 -10.69
N ILE A 89 -9.32 39.00 -9.82
CA ILE A 89 -9.51 38.74 -8.39
C ILE A 89 -10.27 39.89 -7.74
N SER A 90 -9.85 41.14 -7.97
CA SER A 90 -10.51 42.32 -7.41
C SER A 90 -11.95 42.51 -7.90
N ASP A 91 -12.25 42.10 -9.13
CA ASP A 91 -13.59 42.19 -9.71
C ASP A 91 -14.54 41.09 -9.21
N ASN A 92 -14.02 39.89 -8.87
CA ASN A 92 -14.83 38.74 -8.44
C ASN A 92 -14.87 38.52 -6.93
N LEU A 93 -13.88 39.01 -6.18
CA LEU A 93 -13.76 38.86 -4.73
C LEU A 93 -13.76 40.24 -4.08
N SER A 94 -14.92 40.64 -3.54
CA SER A 94 -15.06 41.92 -2.86
C SER A 94 -14.49 41.90 -1.44
N GLY A 95 -13.81 42.96 -1.04
CA GLY A 95 -13.39 43.20 0.36
C GLY A 95 -12.09 42.52 0.76
N GLU A 96 -12.00 42.09 2.02
CA GLU A 96 -10.75 41.60 2.63
C GLU A 96 -10.24 40.28 2.02
N VAL A 97 -11.14 39.47 1.48
CA VAL A 97 -10.78 38.21 0.81
C VAL A 97 -10.01 38.48 -0.49
N GLY A 98 -10.42 39.46 -1.30
CA GLY A 98 -9.72 39.83 -2.52
C GLY A 98 -8.30 40.36 -2.24
N ASN A 99 -8.15 41.16 -1.18
CA ASN A 99 -6.86 41.68 -0.74
C ASN A 99 -5.91 40.57 -0.27
N GLN A 100 -6.41 39.63 0.55
CA GLN A 100 -5.60 38.48 0.99
C GLN A 100 -5.14 37.61 -0.20
N VAL A 101 -6.00 37.37 -1.17
CA VAL A 101 -5.63 36.59 -2.36
C VAL A 101 -4.58 37.31 -3.20
N ASN A 102 -4.71 38.62 -3.40
CA ASN A 102 -3.70 39.43 -4.10
C ASN A 102 -2.36 39.44 -3.35
N GLU A 103 -2.37 39.56 -2.02
CA GLU A 103 -1.16 39.47 -1.18
C GLU A 103 -0.47 38.11 -1.30
N ILE A 104 -1.25 37.02 -1.38
CA ILE A 104 -0.71 35.67 -1.62
C ILE A 104 -0.02 35.61 -2.99
N VAL A 105 -0.61 36.18 -4.04
CA VAL A 105 -0.01 36.22 -5.39
C VAL A 105 1.29 37.02 -5.41
N ASP A 106 1.30 38.21 -4.81
CA ASP A 106 2.51 39.04 -4.71
C ASP A 106 3.61 38.36 -3.91
N THR A 107 3.25 37.72 -2.79
CA THR A 107 4.17 36.93 -1.98
C THR A 107 4.76 35.76 -2.79
N ALA A 108 3.94 35.10 -3.63
CA ALA A 108 4.39 34.04 -4.53
C ALA A 108 5.51 34.50 -5.44
N ILE A 109 5.34 35.68 -6.02
CA ILE A 109 6.27 36.25 -6.98
C ILE A 109 7.53 36.72 -6.28
N HIS A 110 7.42 37.44 -5.18
CA HIS A 110 8.57 37.94 -4.43
C HIS A 110 9.42 36.83 -3.82
N GLN A 111 8.79 35.79 -3.28
CA GLN A 111 9.48 34.68 -2.62
C GLN A 111 9.73 33.48 -3.53
N ARG A 112 9.43 33.55 -4.84
CA ARG A 112 9.51 32.42 -5.79
C ARG A 112 10.82 31.63 -5.72
N GLY A 113 11.96 32.31 -5.56
CA GLY A 113 13.28 31.66 -5.47
C GLY A 113 13.47 30.87 -4.18
N ALA A 114 13.12 31.46 -3.03
CA ALA A 114 13.22 30.80 -1.73
C ALA A 114 12.22 29.64 -1.62
N VAL A 115 10.98 29.87 -2.05
CA VAL A 115 9.93 28.85 -2.07
C VAL A 115 10.27 27.74 -3.06
N ALA A 116 10.88 28.02 -4.22
CA ALA A 116 11.36 26.98 -5.12
C ALA A 116 12.49 26.15 -4.51
N GLY A 117 13.47 26.77 -3.86
CA GLY A 117 14.58 26.03 -3.24
C GLY A 117 14.11 25.11 -2.12
N ILE A 118 13.42 25.68 -1.13
CA ILE A 118 12.92 24.93 0.04
C ILE A 118 11.81 23.97 -0.38
N GLY A 119 10.89 24.42 -1.23
CA GLY A 119 9.80 23.60 -1.77
C GLY A 119 10.32 22.43 -2.59
N ALA A 120 11.31 22.62 -3.47
CA ALA A 120 11.91 21.52 -4.23
C ALA A 120 12.65 20.54 -3.32
N ALA A 121 13.42 21.01 -2.34
CA ALA A 121 14.14 20.13 -1.41
C ALA A 121 13.17 19.29 -0.56
N THR A 122 12.14 19.93 -0.01
CA THR A 122 11.11 19.25 0.79
C THR A 122 10.21 18.37 -0.06
N ALA A 123 9.90 18.75 -1.30
CA ALA A 123 9.11 17.94 -2.23
C ALA A 123 9.88 16.72 -2.72
N LEU A 124 11.17 16.87 -2.99
CA LEU A 124 12.04 15.76 -3.32
C LEU A 124 12.12 14.79 -2.14
N TRP A 125 12.39 15.29 -0.93
CA TRP A 125 12.47 14.43 0.25
C TRP A 125 11.14 13.74 0.56
N SER A 126 10.04 14.48 0.60
CA SER A 126 8.70 13.97 0.88
C SER A 126 8.22 13.01 -0.20
N GLY A 127 8.38 13.37 -1.47
CA GLY A 127 8.03 12.53 -2.62
C GLY A 127 8.82 11.23 -2.67
N LEU A 128 10.13 11.26 -2.41
CA LEU A 128 10.94 10.03 -2.37
C LEU A 128 10.60 9.17 -1.15
N SER A 129 10.25 9.80 -0.01
CA SER A 129 9.76 9.07 1.16
C SER A 129 8.44 8.35 0.83
N TRP A 130 7.49 9.09 0.27
CA TRP A 130 6.20 8.59 -0.15
C TRP A 130 6.31 7.44 -1.17
N MET A 131 7.13 7.61 -2.21
CA MET A 131 7.36 6.57 -3.22
C MET A 131 7.98 5.32 -2.61
N ASN A 132 8.94 5.49 -1.69
CA ASN A 132 9.53 4.36 -0.98
C ASN A 132 8.49 3.61 -0.15
N HIS A 133 7.59 4.30 0.56
CA HIS A 133 6.51 3.66 1.33
C HIS A 133 5.48 2.95 0.44
N LEU A 134 5.12 3.55 -0.69
CA LEU A 134 4.26 2.94 -1.69
C LEU A 134 4.88 1.64 -2.25
N ARG A 135 6.14 1.73 -2.68
CA ARG A 135 6.92 0.59 -3.18
C ARG A 135 7.11 -0.49 -2.11
N TYR A 136 7.32 -0.09 -0.86
CA TYR A 136 7.42 -1.01 0.28
C TYR A 136 6.11 -1.79 0.46
N GLY A 137 4.97 -1.11 0.53
CA GLY A 137 3.67 -1.73 0.72
C GLY A 137 3.33 -2.71 -0.42
N VAL A 138 3.51 -2.27 -1.67
CA VAL A 138 3.29 -3.13 -2.85
C VAL A 138 4.23 -4.34 -2.81
N SER A 139 5.53 -4.15 -2.58
CA SER A 139 6.50 -5.26 -2.53
C SER A 139 6.20 -6.26 -1.41
N LYS A 140 5.70 -5.78 -0.26
CA LYS A 140 5.23 -6.65 0.83
C LYS A 140 4.05 -7.51 0.40
N ILE A 141 3.06 -6.99 -0.31
CA ILE A 141 1.96 -7.82 -0.86
C ILE A 141 2.49 -8.95 -1.75
N TRP A 142 3.55 -8.67 -2.52
CA TRP A 142 4.23 -9.66 -3.36
C TRP A 142 5.12 -10.66 -2.58
N LYS A 143 5.28 -10.49 -1.26
CA LYS A 143 6.23 -11.24 -0.41
C LYS A 143 7.70 -11.08 -0.82
N TYR A 144 8.04 -10.02 -1.53
CA TYR A 144 9.43 -9.67 -1.79
C TYR A 144 10.04 -8.96 -0.59
N ASP A 145 11.36 -9.11 -0.41
CA ASP A 145 12.10 -8.29 0.53
C ASP A 145 12.06 -6.83 0.07
N PRO A 146 11.37 -5.94 0.80
CA PRO A 146 11.29 -4.55 0.40
C PRO A 146 12.59 -3.77 0.71
N THR A 147 13.52 -4.30 1.50
CA THR A 147 14.76 -3.62 1.89
C THR A 147 15.99 -4.08 1.13
N GLY A 148 15.88 -5.16 0.35
CA GLY A 148 16.99 -5.72 -0.42
C GLY A 148 17.56 -4.79 -1.49
N GLY A 149 18.83 -4.98 -1.80
CA GLY A 149 19.56 -4.30 -2.87
C GLY A 149 20.33 -3.04 -2.45
N ASN A 150 20.90 -2.34 -3.43
CA ASN A 150 21.70 -1.14 -3.20
C ASN A 150 20.82 0.08 -2.85
N PHE A 151 21.06 0.72 -1.72
CA PHE A 151 20.29 1.88 -1.23
C PHE A 151 20.21 3.00 -2.27
N VAL A 152 21.34 3.37 -2.89
CA VAL A 152 21.41 4.46 -3.87
C VAL A 152 20.60 4.13 -5.14
N LEU A 153 20.73 2.89 -5.65
CA LEU A 153 20.01 2.45 -6.84
C LEU A 153 18.49 2.39 -6.59
N ASN A 154 18.07 1.94 -5.40
CA ASN A 154 16.67 1.95 -5.00
C ASN A 154 16.12 3.37 -4.97
N LYS A 155 16.89 4.32 -4.43
CA LYS A 155 16.49 5.73 -4.36
C LYS A 155 16.37 6.38 -5.75
N LEU A 156 17.28 6.05 -6.67
CA LEU A 156 17.21 6.50 -8.06
C LEU A 156 16.02 5.92 -8.80
N ARG A 157 15.72 4.62 -8.59
CA ARG A 157 14.52 3.98 -9.14
C ARG A 157 13.24 4.60 -8.59
N ASP A 158 13.21 4.95 -7.31
CA ASP A 158 12.09 5.66 -6.70
C ASP A 158 11.90 7.05 -7.32
N LEU A 159 13.00 7.79 -7.57
CA LEU A 159 12.94 9.08 -8.25
C LEU A 159 12.39 8.94 -9.68
N VAL A 160 12.91 8.00 -10.47
CA VAL A 160 12.43 7.75 -11.84
C VAL A 160 10.95 7.37 -11.83
N ALA A 161 10.54 6.47 -10.94
CA ALA A 161 9.16 6.06 -10.78
C ALA A 161 8.25 7.23 -10.38
N LEU A 162 8.73 8.12 -9.50
CA LEU A 162 7.98 9.30 -9.08
C LEU A 162 7.76 10.26 -10.25
N ILE A 163 8.81 10.54 -11.03
CA ILE A 163 8.71 11.40 -12.22
C ILE A 163 7.76 10.80 -13.25
N SER A 164 7.89 9.50 -13.55
CA SER A 164 7.00 8.85 -14.51
C SER A 164 5.55 8.80 -14.02
N LEU A 165 5.32 8.63 -12.72
CA LEU A 165 3.98 8.71 -12.15
C LEU A 165 3.40 10.12 -12.29
N LEU A 166 4.19 11.16 -12.00
CA LEU A 166 3.76 12.54 -12.17
C LEU A 166 3.37 12.84 -13.62
N VAL A 167 4.21 12.42 -14.59
CA VAL A 167 3.91 12.56 -16.03
C VAL A 167 2.64 11.79 -16.41
N ALA A 168 2.49 10.55 -15.93
CA ALA A 168 1.32 9.74 -16.20
C ALA A 168 0.03 10.37 -15.63
N LEU A 169 0.09 10.95 -14.44
CA LEU A 169 -1.02 11.69 -13.85
C LEU A 169 -1.34 12.95 -14.65
N ILE A 170 -0.35 13.75 -15.07
CA ILE A 170 -0.56 14.93 -15.91
C ILE A 170 -1.26 14.55 -17.21
N ILE A 171 -0.83 13.46 -17.86
CA ILE A 171 -1.47 12.96 -19.08
C ILE A 171 -2.91 12.51 -18.79
N ALA A 172 -3.13 11.72 -17.73
CA ALA A 172 -4.46 11.22 -17.39
C ALA A 172 -5.45 12.35 -17.05
N PHE A 173 -5.01 13.33 -16.25
CA PHE A 173 -5.82 14.51 -15.94
C PHE A 173 -5.98 15.43 -17.15
N GLY A 174 -4.96 15.60 -17.99
CA GLY A 174 -5.04 16.37 -19.22
C GLY A 174 -6.05 15.79 -20.20
N VAL A 175 -6.05 14.48 -20.40
CA VAL A 175 -7.06 13.75 -21.20
C VAL A 175 -8.46 13.94 -20.63
N THR A 176 -8.61 13.83 -19.31
CA THR A 176 -9.90 14.02 -18.63
C THR A 176 -10.39 15.47 -18.77
N ALA A 177 -9.51 16.45 -18.56
CA ALA A 177 -9.80 17.87 -18.64
C ALA A 177 -10.19 18.28 -20.06
N ILE A 178 -9.47 17.80 -21.08
CA ILE A 178 -9.81 17.99 -22.49
C ILE A 178 -11.21 17.42 -22.77
N GLY A 179 -11.47 16.18 -22.31
CA GLY A 179 -12.77 15.53 -22.48
C GLY A 179 -13.93 16.28 -21.82
N SER A 180 -13.71 16.94 -20.69
CA SER A 180 -14.74 17.73 -19.96
C SER A 180 -14.85 19.19 -20.38
N SER A 181 -13.87 19.73 -21.11
CA SER A 181 -13.76 21.18 -21.42
C SER A 181 -14.61 21.67 -22.60
N GLY A 182 -15.46 20.82 -23.18
CA GLY A 182 -16.20 21.17 -24.41
C GLY A 182 -15.34 21.15 -25.69
N LEU A 183 -14.02 20.89 -25.60
CA LEU A 183 -13.15 20.73 -26.77
C LEU A 183 -13.64 19.61 -27.70
N THR A 184 -14.26 18.57 -27.14
CA THR A 184 -14.92 17.50 -27.90
C THR A 184 -16.03 18.06 -28.81
N GLU A 185 -16.82 19.02 -28.34
CA GLU A 185 -17.87 19.68 -29.12
C GLU A 185 -17.24 20.55 -30.22
N HIS A 186 -16.17 21.29 -29.90
CA HIS A 186 -15.44 22.10 -30.87
C HIS A 186 -14.75 21.28 -31.97
N LEU A 187 -14.24 20.08 -31.66
CA LEU A 187 -13.69 19.15 -32.64
C LEU A 187 -14.77 18.51 -33.52
N ILE A 188 -15.97 18.26 -32.99
CA ILE A 188 -17.13 17.77 -33.75
C ILE A 188 -17.66 18.85 -34.70
N GLU A 189 -17.70 20.11 -34.25
CA GLU A 189 -18.01 21.28 -35.07
C GLU A 189 -16.98 21.47 -36.18
N LEU A 190 -15.69 21.41 -35.86
CA LEU A 190 -14.59 21.58 -36.82
C LEU A 190 -14.55 20.46 -37.87
N ALA A 191 -14.98 19.25 -37.50
CA ALA A 191 -15.09 18.12 -38.41
C ALA A 191 -16.39 18.14 -39.25
N HIS A 192 -17.31 19.09 -39.03
CA HIS A 192 -18.65 19.12 -39.64
C HIS A 192 -19.48 17.84 -39.42
N LEU A 193 -19.30 17.16 -38.28
CA LEU A 193 -20.10 15.96 -37.95
C LEU A 193 -21.34 16.28 -37.09
N GLN A 194 -21.66 17.56 -36.93
CA GLN A 194 -22.77 18.09 -36.14
C GLN A 194 -24.16 17.56 -36.55
N ASP A 195 -24.38 17.27 -37.83
CA ASP A 195 -25.68 16.79 -38.34
C ASP A 195 -25.81 15.24 -38.34
N VAL A 196 -24.81 14.50 -37.85
CA VAL A 196 -24.85 13.04 -37.83
C VAL A 196 -25.62 12.57 -36.58
N PRO A 197 -26.80 11.94 -36.74
CA PRO A 197 -27.54 11.42 -35.59
C PRO A 197 -26.72 10.34 -34.89
N GLY A 198 -26.36 10.58 -33.62
CA GLY A 198 -25.59 9.65 -32.79
C GLY A 198 -24.13 10.03 -32.54
N ILE A 199 -23.61 11.12 -33.13
CA ILE A 199 -22.23 11.59 -32.92
C ILE A 199 -21.92 11.87 -31.44
N GLU A 200 -22.89 12.41 -30.70
CA GLU A 200 -22.80 12.73 -29.27
C GLU A 200 -22.65 11.45 -28.41
N TRP A 201 -23.33 10.37 -28.80
CA TRP A 201 -23.19 9.08 -28.12
C TRP A 201 -21.84 8.43 -28.41
N ILE A 202 -21.38 8.51 -29.66
CA ILE A 202 -20.06 7.98 -30.06
C ILE A 202 -18.95 8.76 -29.36
N SER A 203 -19.02 10.09 -29.32
CA SER A 203 -18.00 10.93 -28.69
C SER A 203 -17.90 10.69 -27.18
N ARG A 204 -19.06 10.54 -26.49
CA ARG A 204 -19.10 10.12 -25.08
C ARG A 204 -18.50 8.74 -24.88
N LEU A 205 -18.83 7.77 -25.74
CA LEU A 205 -18.26 6.43 -25.67
C LEU A 205 -16.74 6.46 -25.87
N VAL A 206 -16.24 7.21 -26.85
CA VAL A 206 -14.80 7.41 -27.07
C VAL A 206 -14.14 8.05 -25.84
N ALA A 207 -14.73 9.10 -25.27
CA ALA A 207 -14.19 9.75 -24.08
C ALA A 207 -14.09 8.77 -22.88
N ILE A 208 -15.12 7.94 -22.66
CA ILE A 208 -15.13 6.90 -21.63
C ILE A 208 -14.04 5.85 -21.91
N VAL A 209 -13.94 5.36 -23.15
CA VAL A 209 -12.94 4.36 -23.54
C VAL A 209 -11.52 4.91 -23.39
N VAL A 210 -11.28 6.14 -23.83
CA VAL A 210 -9.98 6.81 -23.71
C VAL A 210 -9.62 7.02 -22.22
N GLY A 211 -10.58 7.46 -21.40
CA GLY A 211 -10.39 7.58 -19.95
C GLY A 211 -10.09 6.24 -19.28
N LEU A 212 -10.80 5.18 -19.65
CA LEU A 212 -10.58 3.82 -19.14
C LEU A 212 -9.20 3.28 -19.57
N LEU A 213 -8.79 3.53 -20.81
CA LEU A 213 -7.47 3.18 -21.32
C LEU A 213 -6.36 3.94 -20.59
N ALA A 214 -6.54 5.23 -20.33
CA ALA A 214 -5.60 6.02 -19.54
C ALA A 214 -5.44 5.45 -18.13
N ASN A 215 -6.56 5.14 -17.45
CA ASN A 215 -6.52 4.50 -16.13
C ASN A 215 -5.86 3.13 -16.19
N TYR A 216 -6.17 2.31 -17.20
CA TYR A 216 -5.54 1.01 -17.42
C TYR A 216 -4.02 1.13 -17.57
N ILE A 217 -3.53 2.08 -18.38
CA ILE A 217 -2.10 2.31 -18.56
C ILE A 217 -1.43 2.69 -17.23
N VAL A 218 -2.05 3.58 -16.46
CA VAL A 218 -1.54 3.99 -15.14
C VAL A 218 -1.49 2.81 -14.18
N PHE A 219 -2.57 2.04 -14.04
CA PHE A 219 -2.61 0.86 -13.17
C PHE A 219 -1.64 -0.23 -13.62
N PHE A 220 -1.55 -0.49 -14.92
CA PHE A 220 -0.59 -1.45 -15.46
C PHE A 220 0.84 -1.04 -15.14
N TRP A 221 1.17 0.23 -15.35
CA TRP A 221 2.48 0.77 -15.03
C TRP A 221 2.76 0.68 -13.52
N LEU A 222 1.82 1.04 -12.66
CA LEU A 222 1.97 0.92 -11.20
C LEU A 222 2.23 -0.52 -10.76
N LEU A 223 1.48 -1.49 -11.29
CA LEU A 223 1.59 -2.90 -10.91
C LEU A 223 2.88 -3.56 -11.41
N VAL A 224 3.43 -3.13 -12.54
CA VAL A 224 4.70 -3.67 -13.07
C VAL A 224 5.91 -2.95 -12.49
N SER A 225 5.83 -1.63 -12.31
CA SER A 225 6.98 -0.78 -11.97
C SER A 225 7.24 -0.68 -10.47
N LEU A 226 6.20 -0.75 -9.62
CA LEU A 226 6.36 -0.57 -8.17
C LEU A 226 6.96 -1.77 -7.45
N PRO A 227 6.59 -3.03 -7.69
CA PRO A 227 7.23 -4.15 -7.01
C PRO A 227 8.75 -4.16 -7.21
N ARG A 228 9.53 -4.44 -6.16
CA ARG A 228 11.00 -4.54 -6.25
C ARG A 228 11.47 -5.81 -6.96
N GLY A 229 10.61 -6.81 -7.11
CA GLY A 229 10.86 -8.06 -7.82
C GLY A 229 10.25 -8.11 -9.22
N THR A 230 10.35 -9.27 -9.87
CA THR A 230 9.83 -9.50 -11.22
C THR A 230 8.35 -9.82 -11.20
N VAL A 231 7.54 -9.06 -11.93
CA VAL A 231 6.10 -9.31 -12.07
C VAL A 231 5.75 -9.81 -13.47
N PRO A 232 5.00 -10.92 -13.60
CA PRO A 232 4.47 -11.35 -14.87
C PRO A 232 3.55 -10.29 -15.48
N LYS A 233 3.91 -9.81 -16.68
CA LYS A 233 3.14 -8.76 -17.38
C LYS A 233 1.68 -9.14 -17.63
N LYS A 234 1.40 -10.42 -17.88
CA LYS A 234 0.03 -10.92 -18.10
C LYS A 234 -0.82 -10.80 -16.84
N SER A 235 -0.28 -11.18 -15.69
CA SER A 235 -0.95 -11.05 -14.39
C SER A 235 -1.19 -9.59 -14.02
N ALA A 236 -0.21 -8.73 -14.27
CA ALA A 236 -0.36 -7.29 -14.07
C ALA A 236 -1.42 -6.67 -15.00
N ALA A 237 -1.49 -7.09 -16.27
CA ALA A 237 -2.50 -6.63 -17.21
C ALA A 237 -3.92 -7.01 -16.76
N GLN A 238 -4.14 -8.25 -16.30
CA GLN A 238 -5.44 -8.68 -15.78
C GLN A 238 -5.85 -7.86 -14.55
N ALA A 239 -4.92 -7.66 -13.60
CA ALA A 239 -5.17 -6.84 -12.43
C ALA A 239 -5.38 -5.35 -12.77
N ALA A 240 -4.71 -4.84 -13.81
CA ALA A 240 -4.87 -3.46 -14.26
C ALA A 240 -6.25 -3.19 -14.85
N ILE A 241 -6.86 -4.16 -15.54
CA ILE A 241 -8.26 -4.05 -16.01
C ILE A 241 -9.20 -3.91 -14.81
N ILE A 242 -9.04 -4.78 -13.81
CA ILE A 242 -9.84 -4.73 -12.57
C ILE A 242 -9.64 -3.38 -11.87
N GLY A 243 -8.40 -2.91 -11.77
CA GLY A 243 -8.05 -1.62 -11.16
C GLY A 243 -8.66 -0.44 -11.91
N ALA A 244 -8.60 -0.43 -13.24
CA ALA A 244 -9.18 0.63 -14.06
C ALA A 244 -10.70 0.71 -13.89
N VAL A 245 -11.39 -0.43 -13.91
CA VAL A 245 -12.85 -0.49 -13.70
C VAL A 245 -13.22 -0.08 -12.27
N ALA A 246 -12.52 -0.62 -11.27
CA ALA A 246 -12.76 -0.27 -9.87
C ALA A 246 -12.51 1.22 -9.58
N PHE A 247 -11.47 1.80 -10.19
CA PHE A 247 -11.14 3.21 -10.07
C PHE A 247 -12.17 4.11 -10.76
N GLU A 248 -12.68 3.70 -11.93
CA GLU A 248 -13.75 4.41 -12.63
C GLU A 248 -15.05 4.42 -11.80
N LEU A 249 -15.46 3.26 -11.28
CA LEU A 249 -16.61 3.15 -10.37
C LEU A 249 -16.40 3.98 -9.09
N PHE A 250 -15.18 3.96 -8.54
CA PHE A 250 -14.83 4.74 -7.36
C PHE A 250 -14.93 6.25 -7.62
N LYS A 251 -14.51 6.76 -8.78
CA LYS A 251 -14.67 8.18 -9.13
C LYS A 251 -16.14 8.59 -9.16
N GLN A 252 -17.00 7.75 -9.75
CA GLN A 252 -18.43 8.02 -9.83
C GLN A 252 -19.07 8.03 -8.44
N LEU A 253 -18.81 7.00 -7.64
CA LEU A 253 -19.30 6.91 -6.25
C LEU A 253 -18.76 8.04 -5.37
N GLY A 254 -17.47 8.37 -5.54
CA GLY A 254 -16.81 9.45 -4.85
C GLY A 254 -17.46 10.81 -5.15
N SER A 255 -17.76 11.10 -6.41
CA SER A 255 -18.45 12.33 -6.81
C SER A 255 -19.81 12.49 -6.11
N VAL A 256 -20.62 11.43 -6.08
CA VAL A 256 -21.93 11.42 -5.40
C VAL A 256 -21.77 11.56 -3.87
N PHE A 257 -20.79 10.88 -3.29
CA PHE A 257 -20.52 10.97 -1.85
C PHE A 257 -20.05 12.36 -1.44
N PHE A 258 -19.08 12.95 -2.15
CA PHE A 258 -18.55 14.27 -1.83
C PHE A 258 -19.56 15.39 -2.04
N SER A 259 -20.33 15.34 -3.13
CA SER A 259 -21.41 16.30 -3.37
C SER A 259 -22.48 16.27 -2.28
N SER A 260 -22.70 15.12 -1.64
CA SER A 260 -23.66 14.99 -0.53
C SER A 260 -23.04 15.34 0.83
N ALA A 261 -21.80 14.92 1.08
CA ALA A 261 -21.11 15.13 2.35
C ALA A 261 -20.81 16.62 2.63
N LEU A 262 -20.55 17.41 1.58
CA LEU A 262 -20.27 18.85 1.71
C LEU A 262 -21.52 19.71 1.96
N LYS A 263 -22.74 19.15 1.90
CA LYS A 263 -23.98 19.92 2.11
C LYS A 263 -24.27 20.26 3.57
N ASN A 264 -23.70 19.53 4.53
CA ASN A 264 -23.91 19.76 5.95
C ASN A 264 -22.77 20.64 6.52
N PRO A 265 -23.03 21.65 7.37
CA PRO A 265 -22.01 22.50 7.99
C PRO A 265 -20.80 21.76 8.58
N ALA A 266 -20.98 20.60 9.23
CA ALA A 266 -19.85 19.80 9.72
C ALA A 266 -18.98 19.23 8.59
N GLY A 267 -19.60 18.82 7.49
CA GLY A 267 -18.93 18.33 6.29
C GLY A 267 -18.26 19.45 5.49
N ALA A 268 -18.80 20.67 5.49
CA ALA A 268 -18.13 21.81 4.88
C ALA A 268 -16.81 22.16 5.60
N THR A 269 -16.79 22.07 6.93
CA THR A 269 -15.61 22.41 7.74
C THR A 269 -14.55 21.29 7.74
N PHE A 270 -14.94 20.03 7.98
CA PHE A 270 -13.98 18.92 8.10
C PHE A 270 -13.87 18.05 6.84
N GLY A 271 -14.85 18.14 5.94
CA GLY A 271 -14.95 17.28 4.76
C GLY A 271 -13.82 17.40 3.75
N PRO A 272 -13.18 18.57 3.52
CA PRO A 272 -12.03 18.62 2.61
C PRO A 272 -10.86 17.73 3.06
N ILE A 273 -10.45 17.82 4.34
CA ILE A 273 -9.32 17.04 4.87
C ILE A 273 -9.70 15.55 4.94
N ILE A 274 -10.82 15.24 5.59
CA ILE A 274 -11.31 13.86 5.74
C ILE A 274 -11.55 13.24 4.35
N GLY A 275 -12.07 14.03 3.42
CA GLY A 275 -12.37 13.62 2.07
C GLY A 275 -11.13 13.24 1.28
N VAL A 276 -10.09 14.07 1.30
CA VAL A 276 -8.81 13.73 0.68
C VAL A 276 -8.22 12.47 1.31
N MET A 277 -8.28 12.33 2.65
CA MET A 277 -7.79 11.11 3.31
C MET A 277 -8.55 9.86 2.89
N VAL A 278 -9.89 9.90 2.91
CA VAL A 278 -10.74 8.77 2.51
C VAL A 278 -10.51 8.44 1.03
N LEU A 279 -10.43 9.45 0.18
CA LEU A 279 -10.20 9.29 -1.24
C LEU A 279 -8.87 8.58 -1.50
N LEU A 280 -7.78 9.08 -0.93
CA LEU A 280 -6.46 8.49 -1.07
C LEU A 280 -6.44 7.07 -0.48
N PHE A 281 -7.07 6.85 0.67
CA PHE A 281 -7.16 5.53 1.29
C PHE A 281 -7.79 4.51 0.36
N PHE A 282 -8.92 4.83 -0.28
CA PHE A 282 -9.56 3.93 -1.22
C PHE A 282 -8.74 3.72 -2.50
N ILE A 283 -8.08 4.74 -3.03
CA ILE A 283 -7.20 4.61 -4.21
C ILE A 283 -6.06 3.62 -3.92
N TRP A 284 -5.34 3.82 -2.81
CA TRP A 284 -4.23 2.94 -2.44
C TRP A 284 -4.70 1.54 -2.06
N ARG A 285 -5.88 1.43 -1.45
CA ARG A 285 -6.50 0.14 -1.16
C ARG A 285 -6.86 -0.61 -2.44
N ILE A 286 -7.45 0.04 -3.45
CA ILE A 286 -7.71 -0.56 -4.77
C ILE A 286 -6.41 -1.04 -5.40
N LEU A 287 -5.36 -0.21 -5.38
CA LEU A 287 -4.05 -0.59 -5.91
C LEU A 287 -3.49 -1.84 -5.23
N LEU A 288 -3.52 -1.90 -3.88
CA LEU A 288 -3.00 -3.05 -3.13
C LEU A 288 -3.85 -4.31 -3.33
N TYR A 289 -5.17 -4.18 -3.50
CA TYR A 289 -6.03 -5.31 -3.89
C TYR A 289 -5.69 -5.81 -5.29
N CYS A 290 -5.47 -4.92 -6.26
CA CYS A 290 -5.03 -5.30 -7.60
C CYS A 290 -3.65 -5.96 -7.56
N SER A 291 -2.75 -5.47 -6.71
CA SER A 291 -1.44 -6.08 -6.47
C SER A 291 -1.56 -7.48 -5.87
N ALA A 292 -2.46 -7.68 -4.91
CA ALA A 292 -2.73 -8.98 -4.31
C ALA A 292 -3.30 -9.95 -5.35
N TRP A 293 -4.25 -9.48 -6.18
CA TRP A 293 -4.81 -10.25 -7.27
C TRP A 293 -3.75 -10.69 -8.28
N ALA A 294 -2.88 -9.78 -8.70
CA ALA A 294 -1.77 -10.09 -9.60
C ALA A 294 -0.81 -11.12 -8.98
N ALA A 295 -0.53 -11.01 -7.69
CA ALA A 295 0.38 -11.88 -6.95
C ALA A 295 -0.16 -13.29 -6.71
N THR A 296 -1.49 -13.50 -6.70
CA THR A 296 -2.11 -14.83 -6.51
C THR A 296 -2.44 -15.54 -7.81
N THR A 297 -2.16 -14.96 -8.98
CA THR A 297 -2.38 -15.65 -10.26
C THR A 297 -1.50 -16.89 -10.39
N LYS A 298 -1.98 -17.92 -11.09
CA LYS A 298 -1.23 -19.17 -11.32
C LYS A 298 0.18 -18.93 -11.87
N GLN A 299 0.34 -17.97 -12.78
CA GLN A 299 1.65 -17.60 -13.32
C GLN A 299 2.56 -16.98 -12.24
N SER A 300 2.05 -16.04 -11.45
CA SER A 300 2.82 -15.42 -10.37
C SER A 300 3.18 -16.42 -9.26
N LEU A 301 2.28 -17.36 -8.95
CA LEU A 301 2.54 -18.43 -7.98
C LEU A 301 3.58 -19.44 -8.50
N ALA A 302 3.60 -19.70 -9.81
CA ALA A 302 4.62 -20.56 -10.42
C ALA A 302 6.01 -19.92 -10.44
N GLU A 303 6.09 -18.59 -10.61
CA GLU A 303 7.36 -17.83 -10.55
C GLU A 303 7.77 -17.46 -9.12
N ALA A 304 6.90 -17.65 -8.13
CA ALA A 304 7.20 -17.34 -6.74
C ALA A 304 8.30 -18.27 -6.22
N GLN A 305 9.49 -17.70 -5.98
CA GLN A 305 10.55 -18.40 -5.27
C GLN A 305 10.09 -18.58 -3.82
N LEU A 306 9.69 -19.80 -3.47
CA LEU A 306 9.46 -20.16 -2.08
C LEU A 306 10.82 -20.09 -1.38
N PRO A 307 11.00 -19.25 -0.34
CA PRO A 307 12.23 -19.31 0.45
C PRO A 307 12.36 -20.76 0.95
N ALA A 308 13.53 -21.35 0.70
CA ALA A 308 13.80 -22.69 1.24
C ALA A 308 13.53 -22.64 2.76
N PRO A 309 12.79 -23.63 3.31
CA PRO A 309 12.53 -23.65 4.74
C PRO A 309 13.85 -23.50 5.48
N GLU A 310 13.86 -22.66 6.53
CA GLU A 310 15.04 -22.53 7.37
C GLU A 310 15.47 -23.94 7.82
N PRO A 311 16.77 -24.26 7.82
CA PRO A 311 17.25 -25.58 8.20
C PRO A 311 16.60 -25.94 9.54
N ALA A 312 15.88 -27.07 9.58
CA ALA A 312 15.20 -27.50 10.78
C ALA A 312 16.24 -27.59 11.90
N VAL A 313 16.15 -26.67 12.88
CA VAL A 313 17.01 -26.72 14.06
C VAL A 313 16.43 -27.83 14.93
N ILE A 314 16.91 -29.05 14.70
CA ILE A 314 16.57 -30.20 15.53
C ILE A 314 17.23 -29.97 16.90
N GLN A 315 16.47 -29.38 17.82
CA GLN A 315 16.87 -29.36 19.22
C GLN A 315 16.74 -30.78 19.75
N ILE A 316 17.87 -31.50 19.79
CA ILE A 316 17.95 -32.77 20.50
C ILE A 316 17.74 -32.44 21.97
N ARG A 317 16.51 -32.58 22.46
CA ARG A 317 16.24 -32.66 23.89
C ARG A 317 16.91 -33.95 24.36
N GLN A 318 18.15 -33.83 24.84
CA GLN A 318 18.74 -34.88 25.64
C GLN A 318 17.92 -34.93 26.93
N ASP A 319 16.86 -35.73 26.94
CA ASP A 319 16.33 -36.29 28.17
C ASP A 319 17.44 -37.20 28.72
N VAL A 320 18.44 -36.58 29.36
CA VAL A 320 19.34 -37.29 30.25
C VAL A 320 18.41 -37.77 31.35
N ALA A 321 17.94 -39.02 31.23
CA ALA A 321 17.36 -39.74 32.34
C ALA A 321 18.33 -39.49 33.51
N ALA A 322 17.87 -38.75 34.52
CA ALA A 322 18.68 -38.41 35.67
C ALA A 322 19.39 -39.71 36.10
N PRO A 323 20.72 -39.73 36.25
CA PRO A 323 21.41 -40.95 36.64
C PRO A 323 20.70 -41.47 37.88
N ALA A 324 20.15 -42.69 37.79
CA ALA A 324 19.45 -43.32 38.89
C ALA A 324 20.35 -43.13 40.11
N ALA A 325 19.83 -42.42 41.13
CA ALA A 325 20.61 -41.97 42.26
C ALA A 325 21.46 -43.13 42.77
N THR A 326 22.76 -43.10 42.51
CA THR A 326 23.70 -44.07 43.07
C THR A 326 23.52 -43.98 44.58
N PRO A 327 23.15 -45.08 45.28
CA PRO A 327 22.97 -45.02 46.71
C PRO A 327 24.29 -44.56 47.30
N LYS A 328 24.28 -43.41 47.98
CA LYS A 328 25.47 -42.86 48.62
C LYS A 328 26.06 -43.96 49.50
N ALA A 329 27.30 -44.39 49.21
CA ALA A 329 28.02 -45.38 50.00
C ALA A 329 28.16 -44.98 51.49
N GLY A 330 27.90 -43.71 51.85
CA GLY A 330 27.83 -43.24 53.24
C GLY A 330 26.54 -43.57 54.00
N ALA A 331 25.45 -43.97 53.33
CA ALA A 331 24.18 -44.29 54.02
C ALA A 331 24.24 -45.61 54.80
N PHE A 332 25.07 -46.57 54.37
CA PHE A 332 25.27 -47.84 55.09
C PHE A 332 26.30 -47.73 56.24
N VAL A 333 27.16 -46.72 56.23
CA VAL A 333 28.15 -46.51 57.31
C VAL A 333 27.47 -45.96 58.57
N GLY A 334 26.45 -45.12 58.44
CA GLY A 334 25.68 -44.60 59.57
C GLY A 334 24.85 -45.65 60.31
N LEU A 335 24.33 -46.66 59.60
CA LEU A 335 23.52 -47.72 60.20
C LEU A 335 24.38 -48.79 60.92
N GLY A 336 25.60 -49.06 60.42
CA GLY A 336 26.55 -49.99 61.06
C GLY A 336 27.14 -49.46 62.38
N ALA A 337 27.40 -48.15 62.46
CA ALA A 337 27.96 -47.53 63.67
C ALA A 337 26.96 -47.48 64.84
N ALA A 338 25.67 -47.28 64.56
CA ALA A 338 24.63 -47.25 65.59
C ALA A 338 24.37 -48.65 66.21
N LEU A 339 24.48 -49.72 65.41
CA LEU A 339 24.35 -51.10 65.90
C LEU A 339 25.61 -51.57 66.67
N GLY A 340 26.80 -51.13 66.27
CA GLY A 340 28.05 -51.45 66.97
C GLY A 340 28.16 -50.82 68.36
N ALA A 341 27.67 -49.58 68.53
CA ALA A 341 27.68 -48.89 69.82
C ALA A 341 26.69 -49.50 70.84
N GLY A 342 25.55 -50.02 70.39
CA GLY A 342 24.54 -50.64 71.26
C GLY A 342 25.01 -51.97 71.88
N LEU A 343 25.80 -52.77 71.16
CA LEU A 343 26.30 -54.06 71.65
C LEU A 343 27.52 -53.91 72.58
N ALA A 344 28.34 -52.88 72.41
CA ALA A 344 29.50 -52.62 73.28
C ALA A 344 29.09 -52.16 74.70
N VAL A 345 27.98 -51.42 74.82
CA VAL A 345 27.46 -50.97 76.12
C VAL A 345 26.82 -52.12 76.92
N LEU A 346 26.21 -53.11 76.24
CA LEU A 346 25.66 -54.30 76.89
C LEU A 346 26.74 -55.31 77.34
N GLY A 347 27.87 -55.39 76.64
CA GLY A 347 28.98 -56.30 76.99
C GLY A 347 29.83 -55.85 78.19
N LEU A 348 29.92 -54.54 78.46
CA LEU A 348 30.70 -53.99 79.59
C LEU A 348 29.93 -54.00 80.92
N SER A 349 28.61 -54.18 80.92
CA SER A 349 27.79 -54.22 82.14
C SER A 349 27.79 -55.57 82.88
N GLN A 350 28.35 -56.65 82.30
CA GLN A 350 28.37 -57.99 82.93
C GLN A 350 29.74 -58.38 83.52
N ARG A 351 30.73 -57.50 83.52
CA ARG A 351 32.09 -57.81 83.97
C ARG A 351 32.49 -57.21 85.33
N ASN A 352 31.54 -56.60 86.05
CA ASN A 352 31.69 -56.19 87.45
C ASN A 352 30.58 -56.80 88.31
N LYS A 353 30.77 -58.07 88.70
CA LYS A 353 30.27 -58.65 89.95
C LYS A 353 31.33 -59.58 90.49
#